data_AF-A0A2K4ZBH2-F1
#
_entry.id   AF-A0A2K4ZBH2-F1
#
_cell.length_a   1.000
_cell.length_b   1.000
_cell.length_c   1.000
_cell.angle_alpha   90.00
_cell.angle_beta   90.00
_cell.angle_gamma   90.00
#
_symmetry.space_group_name_H-M   'P 1'
#
loop_
_entity.id
_entity.type
_entity.pdbx_description
1 polymer ?
#
loop_
_entity_poly.entity_id
_entity_poly.type
_entity_poly.pdbx_seq_one_letter_code
_entity_poly.pdbx_strand_id
1 'polypeptide(L)'
;MGSFSQDFPFGIMDVVELLHLHIRRRQADSAYTDCPFCGDRRGKMNVNFIKNVWRCNYCGEHGGMLNLYARVNNTTNSEAYREICDALQAGDTSWGYGQAENINPGAGVPSGNLCAGSQKETGISQAERAGPQEIHQTYSLLLEMLSLTSAHRAHLRSEKRGLSDEQIDSLGFKSTPPYFLCRSLTERLMKQGCKVEGVPGFYLHEGGYWTAKFGSRTAGILIPAIGIEGLIRGMQILLDVPFKDKDDPPEKAGTKYIWLSSSTKNMGVTSGSPVHFIGNPFARTIYVTEGILKADIAHILLNRSFVAVAGANNVAQLGPLFGLLAQNGTELIIEAHDMDKYSNEMIAKGSSKIYLLARQQGMECRRLTWNPNYKGIDDWQLALRKEKQQKEGGDQNLQKGRAVFCQKGKGLSDELLNFPHRRWRFRIYQLSFDADRETIPFAFKGIQDLHRAGYEQPPASDYRLVCDSELACPEQWQDTEILEQISAHYKKQVPEGYKGRPIASSDVVELDDGTGRRYFYIDGSTFEPVRFSPFLAKK
;
A
#
# COMPACT_ATOMS: atom_id res chain seq x y z
N MET A 1 16.37 -39.87 -3.29
CA MET A 1 15.71 -40.28 -4.54
C MET A 1 14.87 -39.11 -5.01
N GLY A 2 15.26 -38.50 -6.12
CA GLY A 2 14.56 -37.33 -6.68
C GLY A 2 13.24 -37.75 -7.32
N SER A 3 12.15 -37.13 -6.89
CA SER A 3 10.85 -37.24 -7.55
C SER A 3 10.90 -36.42 -8.83
N PHE A 4 10.92 -37.09 -9.98
CA PHE A 4 10.78 -36.50 -11.30
C PHE A 4 9.51 -35.64 -11.38
N SER A 5 9.63 -34.43 -11.93
CA SER A 5 8.50 -33.60 -12.33
C SER A 5 7.68 -34.36 -13.37
N GLN A 6 6.39 -34.52 -13.13
CA GLN A 6 5.47 -34.84 -14.22
C GLN A 6 5.49 -33.66 -15.18
N ASP A 7 6.07 -33.85 -16.37
CA ASP A 7 5.99 -32.86 -17.45
C ASP A 7 4.52 -32.79 -17.90
N PHE A 8 3.86 -31.69 -17.55
CA PHE A 8 2.50 -31.43 -17.99
C PHE A 8 2.52 -31.05 -19.48
N PRO A 9 1.49 -31.45 -20.27
CA PRO A 9 1.43 -31.16 -21.70
C PRO A 9 1.12 -29.68 -22.02
N PHE A 10 0.93 -28.85 -20.99
CA PHE A 10 0.63 -27.43 -21.06
C PHE A 10 1.26 -26.70 -19.87
N GLY A 11 1.44 -25.38 -20.01
CA GLY A 11 1.90 -24.49 -18.96
C GLY A 11 0.80 -23.57 -18.44
N ILE A 12 1.14 -22.75 -17.45
CA ILE A 12 0.20 -21.81 -16.84
C ILE A 12 -0.25 -20.70 -17.81
N MET A 13 0.48 -20.43 -18.89
CA MET A 13 0.05 -19.47 -19.91
C MET A 13 -1.12 -19.98 -20.74
N ASP A 14 -1.14 -21.28 -21.05
CA ASP A 14 -2.29 -21.92 -21.70
C ASP A 14 -3.52 -21.79 -20.80
N VAL A 15 -3.35 -21.96 -19.48
CA VAL A 15 -4.41 -21.74 -18.50
C VAL A 15 -4.85 -20.27 -18.45
N VAL A 16 -3.92 -19.31 -18.49
CA VAL A 16 -4.23 -17.88 -18.54
C VAL A 16 -5.05 -17.53 -19.77
N GLU A 17 -4.72 -18.12 -20.92
CA GLU A 17 -5.40 -17.94 -22.19
C GLU A 17 -6.80 -18.57 -22.17
N LEU A 18 -6.91 -19.82 -21.71
CA LEU A 18 -8.19 -20.54 -21.53
C LEU A 18 -9.15 -19.81 -20.60
N LEU A 19 -8.63 -19.15 -19.56
CA LEU A 19 -9.43 -18.37 -18.62
C LEU A 19 -9.63 -16.91 -19.07
N HIS A 20 -9.10 -16.53 -20.23
CA HIS A 20 -9.14 -15.18 -20.80
C HIS A 20 -8.70 -14.09 -19.81
N LEU A 21 -7.68 -14.37 -18.99
CA LEU A 21 -7.21 -13.41 -18.00
C LEU A 21 -6.49 -12.26 -18.70
N HIS A 22 -6.97 -11.04 -18.47
CA HIS A 22 -6.42 -9.85 -19.10
C HIS A 22 -4.99 -9.57 -18.59
N ILE A 23 -4.01 -9.62 -19.51
CA ILE A 23 -2.60 -9.38 -19.22
C ILE A 23 -2.31 -7.87 -19.29
N ARG A 24 -2.08 -7.26 -18.13
CA ARG A 24 -1.75 -5.83 -18.00
C ARG A 24 -0.29 -5.54 -18.34
N ARG A 25 0.62 -6.44 -17.92
CA ARG A 25 2.06 -6.25 -18.12
C ARG A 25 2.79 -7.58 -18.24
N ARG A 26 3.44 -7.81 -19.38
CA ARG A 26 4.34 -8.96 -19.56
C ARG A 26 5.74 -8.67 -19.02
N GLN A 27 6.34 -9.68 -18.42
CA GLN A 27 7.76 -9.76 -18.07
C GLN A 27 8.35 -10.99 -18.76
N ALA A 28 9.65 -11.18 -18.58
CA ALA A 28 10.38 -12.20 -19.34
C ALA A 28 10.10 -13.63 -18.86
N ASP A 29 9.72 -13.83 -17.59
CA ASP A 29 9.42 -15.12 -16.96
C ASP A 29 8.02 -15.15 -16.30
N SER A 30 7.29 -14.03 -16.36
CA SER A 30 5.99 -13.89 -15.72
C SER A 30 5.12 -12.84 -16.40
N ALA A 31 3.82 -12.88 -16.13
CA ALA A 31 2.86 -11.87 -16.55
C ALA A 31 2.11 -11.33 -15.33
N TYR A 32 1.81 -10.04 -15.33
CA TYR A 32 0.89 -9.43 -14.38
C TYR A 32 -0.49 -9.32 -15.00
N THR A 33 -1.46 -9.99 -14.41
CA THR A 33 -2.85 -10.10 -14.88
C THR A 33 -3.84 -9.56 -13.87
N ASP A 34 -5.06 -9.30 -14.35
CA ASP A 34 -6.21 -9.05 -13.48
C ASP A 34 -6.55 -10.32 -12.69
N CYS A 35 -6.86 -10.17 -11.40
CA CYS A 35 -7.09 -11.32 -10.53
C CYS A 35 -8.56 -11.76 -10.60
N PRO A 36 -8.87 -13.01 -11.04
CA PRO A 36 -10.25 -13.47 -11.19
C PRO A 36 -10.96 -13.67 -9.83
N PHE A 37 -10.20 -13.79 -8.73
CA PHE A 37 -10.75 -14.10 -7.41
C PHE A 37 -11.13 -12.88 -6.57
N CYS A 38 -10.51 -11.73 -6.82
CA CYS A 38 -10.75 -10.52 -6.02
C CYS A 38 -11.24 -9.32 -6.84
N GLY A 39 -11.42 -9.50 -8.15
CA GLY A 39 -11.91 -8.45 -9.05
C GLY A 39 -10.95 -7.27 -9.26
N ASP A 40 -9.73 -7.32 -8.69
CA ASP A 40 -8.75 -6.25 -8.85
C ASP A 40 -8.20 -6.21 -10.28
N ARG A 41 -8.50 -5.11 -10.98
CA ARG A 41 -8.12 -4.88 -12.39
C ARG A 41 -6.82 -4.08 -12.55
N ARG A 42 -6.04 -3.93 -11.47
CA ARG A 42 -4.80 -3.15 -11.47
C ARG A 42 -3.56 -4.00 -11.77
N GLY A 43 -3.74 -5.20 -12.35
CA GLY A 43 -2.63 -6.11 -12.68
C GLY A 43 -1.79 -6.52 -11.47
N LYS A 44 -2.40 -6.83 -10.32
CA LYS A 44 -1.66 -7.20 -9.09
C LYS A 44 -1.36 -8.69 -8.98
N MET A 45 -1.94 -9.53 -9.84
CA MET A 45 -1.65 -10.95 -9.87
C MET A 45 -0.44 -11.25 -10.74
N ASN A 46 0.60 -11.85 -10.17
CA ASN A 46 1.75 -12.34 -10.92
C ASN A 46 1.53 -13.82 -11.26
N VAL A 47 1.68 -14.15 -12.53
CA VAL A 47 1.68 -15.51 -13.07
C VAL A 47 3.08 -15.81 -13.58
N ASN A 48 3.81 -16.72 -12.93
CA ASN A 48 5.15 -17.10 -13.34
C ASN A 48 5.07 -18.37 -14.19
N PHE A 49 5.40 -18.25 -15.48
CA PHE A 49 5.24 -19.32 -16.46
C PHE A 49 6.45 -20.23 -16.59
N ILE A 50 7.55 -19.94 -15.89
CA ILE A 50 8.65 -20.88 -15.69
C ILE A 50 8.35 -21.83 -14.53
N LYS A 51 7.79 -21.30 -13.44
CA LYS A 51 7.47 -22.08 -12.23
C LYS A 51 6.07 -22.68 -12.25
N ASN A 52 5.24 -22.36 -13.25
CA ASN A 52 3.84 -22.75 -13.35
C ASN A 52 3.03 -22.46 -12.07
N VAL A 53 3.30 -21.29 -11.44
CA VAL A 53 2.61 -20.82 -10.24
C VAL A 53 2.10 -19.39 -10.43
N TRP A 54 1.06 -19.05 -9.68
CA TRP A 54 0.52 -17.71 -9.62
C TRP A 54 0.39 -17.24 -8.18
N ARG A 55 0.45 -15.92 -7.99
CA ARG A 55 0.15 -15.26 -6.71
C ARG A 55 -0.44 -13.89 -6.95
N CYS A 56 -1.60 -13.63 -6.35
CA CYS A 56 -2.14 -12.29 -6.27
C CYS A 56 -1.47 -11.48 -5.16
N ASN A 57 -0.79 -10.39 -5.52
CA ASN A 57 -0.18 -9.50 -4.52
C ASN A 57 -1.21 -8.61 -3.82
N TYR A 58 -2.45 -8.55 -4.32
CA TYR A 58 -3.54 -7.84 -3.66
C TYR A 58 -4.28 -8.77 -2.70
N CYS A 59 -4.82 -9.90 -3.15
CA CYS A 59 -5.59 -10.79 -2.27
C CYS A 59 -4.80 -11.85 -1.52
N GLY A 60 -3.56 -12.11 -1.93
CA GLY A 60 -2.71 -13.12 -1.30
C GLY A 60 -3.02 -14.56 -1.72
N GLU A 61 -4.09 -14.79 -2.50
CA GLU A 61 -4.37 -16.07 -3.11
C GLU A 61 -3.22 -16.48 -4.05
N HIS A 62 -2.91 -17.76 -4.06
CA HIS A 62 -1.80 -18.33 -4.83
C HIS A 62 -2.03 -19.82 -5.08
N GLY A 63 -1.31 -20.38 -6.04
CA GLY A 63 -1.38 -21.79 -6.37
C GLY A 63 -0.56 -22.16 -7.60
N GLY A 64 -0.60 -23.44 -7.96
CA GLY A 64 -0.10 -23.92 -9.26
C GLY A 64 -1.10 -23.68 -10.39
N MET A 65 -0.70 -23.98 -11.62
CA MET A 65 -1.53 -23.79 -12.81
C MET A 65 -2.89 -24.51 -12.77
N LEU A 66 -2.94 -25.77 -12.29
CA LEU A 66 -4.21 -26.49 -12.17
C LEU A 66 -5.14 -25.85 -11.14
N ASN A 67 -4.57 -25.35 -10.03
CA ASN A 67 -5.33 -24.68 -8.99
C ASN A 67 -5.97 -23.38 -9.50
N LEU A 68 -5.31 -22.68 -10.42
CA LEU A 68 -5.88 -21.47 -11.05
C LEU A 68 -7.18 -21.81 -11.79
N TYR A 69 -7.13 -22.77 -12.70
CA TYR A 69 -8.30 -23.21 -13.48
C TYR A 69 -9.38 -23.81 -12.59
N ALA A 70 -8.98 -24.72 -11.69
CA ALA A 70 -9.88 -25.40 -10.77
C ALA A 70 -10.74 -24.42 -9.97
N ARG A 71 -10.12 -23.36 -9.43
CA ARG A 71 -10.83 -22.38 -8.63
C ARG A 71 -11.69 -21.41 -9.42
N VAL A 72 -11.29 -21.05 -10.64
CA VAL A 72 -12.11 -20.17 -11.48
C VAL A 72 -13.37 -20.91 -11.96
N ASN A 73 -13.25 -22.21 -12.25
CA ASN A 73 -14.34 -23.04 -12.77
C ASN A 73 -15.06 -23.88 -11.69
N ASN A 74 -14.74 -23.69 -10.40
CA ASN A 74 -15.30 -24.45 -9.28
C ASN A 74 -15.21 -25.98 -9.43
N THR A 75 -14.07 -26.45 -9.92
CA THR A 75 -13.78 -27.88 -10.19
C THR A 75 -12.58 -28.34 -9.35
N THR A 76 -12.26 -29.63 -9.34
CA THR A 76 -11.05 -30.14 -8.65
C THR A 76 -9.80 -30.02 -9.51
N ASN A 77 -8.60 -30.12 -8.93
CA ASN A 77 -7.35 -30.11 -9.72
C ASN A 77 -7.29 -31.27 -10.74
N SER A 78 -7.86 -32.43 -10.40
CA SER A 78 -7.90 -33.61 -11.28
C SER A 78 -8.85 -33.42 -12.46
N GLU A 79 -10.00 -32.78 -12.23
CA GLU A 79 -10.95 -32.41 -13.28
C GLU A 79 -10.40 -31.28 -14.15
N ALA A 80 -9.82 -30.24 -13.53
CA ALA A 80 -9.13 -29.17 -14.25
C ALA A 80 -8.07 -29.68 -15.22
N TYR A 81 -7.28 -30.69 -14.84
CA TYR A 81 -6.30 -31.30 -15.74
C TYR A 81 -6.97 -31.91 -16.99
N ARG A 82 -8.07 -32.66 -16.81
CA ARG A 82 -8.82 -33.26 -17.93
C ARG A 82 -9.44 -32.18 -18.81
N GLU A 83 -10.12 -31.22 -18.21
CA GLU A 83 -10.81 -30.12 -18.92
C GLU A 83 -9.82 -29.25 -19.72
N ILE A 84 -8.64 -28.95 -19.17
CA ILE A 84 -7.59 -28.22 -19.90
C ILE A 84 -7.05 -29.06 -21.06
N CYS A 85 -6.76 -30.35 -20.84
CA CYS A 85 -6.31 -31.25 -21.91
C CYS A 85 -7.33 -31.34 -23.05
N ASP A 86 -8.61 -31.51 -22.71
CA ASP A 86 -9.70 -31.62 -23.68
C ASP A 86 -9.86 -30.31 -24.48
N ALA A 87 -9.81 -29.15 -23.80
CA ALA A 87 -9.91 -27.84 -24.43
C ALA A 87 -8.74 -27.57 -25.40
N LEU A 88 -7.52 -27.97 -25.04
CA LEU A 88 -6.34 -27.81 -25.90
C LEU A 88 -6.32 -28.81 -27.08
N GLN A 89 -6.87 -30.02 -26.91
CA GLN A 89 -6.97 -31.04 -27.95
C GLN A 89 -8.11 -30.78 -28.95
N ALA A 90 -9.20 -30.16 -28.50
CA ALA A 90 -10.34 -29.82 -29.36
C ALA A 90 -10.05 -28.70 -30.37
N GLY A 91 -8.89 -28.02 -30.27
CA GLY A 91 -8.49 -26.96 -31.21
C GLY A 91 -9.46 -25.77 -31.22
N ASP A 92 -10.18 -25.53 -30.12
CA ASP A 92 -11.22 -24.52 -30.05
C ASP A 92 -10.64 -23.11 -29.87
N THR A 93 -9.92 -22.64 -30.89
CA THR A 93 -9.50 -21.24 -31.07
C THR A 93 -10.61 -20.38 -31.69
N SER A 94 -11.89 -20.75 -31.54
CA SER A 94 -13.02 -19.99 -32.09
C SER A 94 -13.90 -19.37 -31.00
N TRP A 95 -13.41 -18.33 -30.33
CA TRP A 95 -14.24 -17.51 -29.45
C TRP A 95 -13.93 -16.01 -29.58
N GLY A 96 -14.43 -15.43 -30.69
CA GLY A 96 -15.06 -14.10 -30.68
C GLY A 96 -14.20 -12.84 -30.67
N TYR A 97 -13.39 -12.61 -31.71
CA TYR A 97 -13.22 -11.24 -32.23
C TYR A 97 -13.98 -11.14 -33.55
N GLY A 98 -15.02 -10.30 -33.59
CA GLY A 98 -15.62 -9.90 -34.86
C GLY A 98 -14.57 -9.21 -35.74
N GLN A 99 -14.25 -9.81 -36.89
CA GLN A 99 -13.68 -9.12 -38.05
C GLN A 99 -14.76 -8.16 -38.61
N ALA A 100 -14.46 -7.04 -39.28
CA ALA A 100 -13.49 -6.93 -40.34
C ALA A 100 -13.07 -5.48 -40.61
N GLU A 101 -11.78 -5.29 -40.86
CA GLU A 101 -11.32 -4.34 -41.88
C GLU A 101 -10.88 -5.15 -43.12
N ASN A 102 -11.15 -4.55 -44.28
CA ASN A 102 -11.11 -5.14 -45.62
C ASN A 102 -9.75 -5.71 -46.04
N ILE A 103 -9.79 -6.86 -46.74
CA ILE A 103 -8.71 -7.37 -47.59
C ILE A 103 -9.03 -7.02 -49.05
N ASN A 104 -8.05 -6.43 -49.76
CA ASN A 104 -7.92 -6.53 -51.20
C ASN A 104 -6.98 -7.71 -51.55
N PRO A 105 -7.33 -8.63 -52.47
CA PRO A 105 -6.53 -9.81 -52.78
C PRO A 105 -5.75 -9.70 -54.09
N GLY A 106 -4.62 -10.43 -54.18
CA GLY A 106 -3.89 -10.77 -55.40
C GLY A 106 -2.38 -10.65 -55.19
N ALA A 107 -1.50 -11.58 -55.56
CA ALA A 107 -1.59 -12.82 -56.33
C ALA A 107 -0.30 -13.65 -56.07
N GLY A 108 -0.32 -14.98 -56.29
CA GLY A 108 0.87 -15.75 -56.72
C GLY A 108 1.50 -16.75 -55.74
N VAL A 109 1.26 -18.04 -55.99
CA VAL A 109 1.94 -19.27 -55.51
C VAL A 109 3.29 -19.41 -56.29
N PRO A 110 4.36 -20.19 -55.94
CA PRO A 110 4.31 -21.43 -55.16
C PRO A 110 5.49 -21.82 -54.22
N SER A 111 5.17 -22.85 -53.43
CA SER A 111 5.98 -23.82 -52.69
C SER A 111 7.51 -23.82 -52.81
N GLY A 112 8.17 -23.79 -51.65
CA GLY A 112 9.54 -24.26 -51.44
C GLY A 112 9.69 -24.85 -50.04
N ASN A 113 9.71 -26.19 -49.96
CA ASN A 113 10.07 -26.97 -48.77
C ASN A 113 11.49 -26.60 -48.30
N LEU A 114 11.65 -26.08 -47.08
CA LEU A 114 12.91 -26.15 -46.33
C LEU A 114 12.64 -26.29 -44.82
N CYS A 115 12.69 -27.57 -44.40
CA CYS A 115 13.19 -28.12 -43.15
C CYS A 115 13.34 -27.21 -41.91
N ALA A 116 12.54 -27.57 -40.89
CA ALA A 116 12.96 -27.87 -39.52
C ALA A 116 14.14 -27.08 -38.93
N GLY A 117 13.79 -26.10 -38.10
CA GLY A 117 14.61 -25.64 -36.99
C GLY A 117 13.71 -25.32 -35.82
N SER A 118 13.39 -26.32 -35.00
CA SER A 118 12.70 -26.11 -33.72
C SER A 118 13.60 -25.27 -32.82
N GLN A 119 13.40 -23.95 -32.78
CA GLN A 119 13.92 -23.15 -31.68
C GLN A 119 13.05 -23.44 -30.46
N LYS A 120 13.55 -24.33 -29.60
CA LYS A 120 13.13 -24.42 -28.21
C LYS A 120 13.26 -23.03 -27.61
N GLU A 121 12.15 -22.41 -27.22
CA GLU A 121 12.13 -21.25 -26.35
C GLU A 121 12.72 -21.64 -24.99
N THR A 122 14.04 -21.47 -24.83
CA THR A 122 14.74 -21.71 -23.57
C THR A 122 14.47 -20.55 -22.61
N GLY A 123 13.85 -20.85 -21.47
CA GLY A 123 13.65 -19.90 -20.38
C GLY A 123 14.95 -19.24 -19.90
N ILE A 124 14.85 -18.00 -19.40
CA ILE A 124 16.00 -17.23 -18.91
C ILE A 124 16.62 -17.93 -17.71
N SER A 125 17.91 -18.28 -17.80
CA SER A 125 18.67 -18.86 -16.69
C SER A 125 18.68 -17.93 -15.46
N GLN A 126 18.53 -18.48 -14.26
CA GLN A 126 18.56 -17.74 -12.99
C GLN A 126 19.74 -18.24 -12.14
N ALA A 127 20.40 -17.33 -11.43
CA ALA A 127 21.47 -17.68 -10.49
C ALA A 127 20.89 -18.15 -9.15
N GLU A 128 21.69 -18.86 -8.35
CA GLU A 128 21.39 -19.07 -6.94
C GLU A 128 21.50 -17.74 -6.19
N ARG A 129 20.59 -17.49 -5.24
CA ARG A 129 20.61 -16.26 -4.44
C ARG A 129 21.82 -16.28 -3.50
N ALA A 130 22.59 -15.19 -3.52
CA ALA A 130 23.74 -14.99 -2.65
C ALA A 130 23.35 -14.98 -1.17
N GLY A 131 24.32 -15.30 -0.31
CA GLY A 131 24.14 -15.31 1.14
C GLY A 131 23.86 -13.90 1.70
N PRO A 132 23.27 -13.79 2.89
CA PRO A 132 22.97 -12.51 3.52
C PRO A 132 24.14 -11.54 3.63
N GLN A 133 25.31 -12.06 4.00
CA GLN A 133 26.54 -11.29 4.17
C GLN A 133 27.08 -10.79 2.83
N GLU A 134 27.04 -11.63 1.79
CA GLU A 134 27.45 -11.26 0.43
C GLU A 134 26.54 -10.15 -0.13
N ILE A 135 25.22 -10.29 0.05
CA ILE A 135 24.24 -9.27 -0.35
C ILE A 135 24.52 -7.95 0.38
N HIS A 136 24.71 -8.00 1.69
CA HIS A 136 24.99 -6.81 2.49
C HIS A 136 26.29 -6.13 2.04
N GLN A 137 27.40 -6.87 1.93
CA GLN A 137 28.68 -6.32 1.51
C GLN A 137 28.59 -5.62 0.15
N THR A 138 27.97 -6.28 -0.83
CA THR A 138 27.80 -5.73 -2.18
C THR A 138 26.94 -4.48 -2.18
N TYR A 139 25.85 -4.44 -1.42
CA TYR A 139 25.00 -3.26 -1.32
C TYR A 139 25.63 -2.11 -0.52
N SER A 140 26.35 -2.40 0.56
CA SER A 140 27.05 -1.38 1.35
C SER A 140 28.07 -0.65 0.48
N LEU A 141 28.93 -1.39 -0.24
CA LEU A 141 29.92 -0.81 -1.15
C LEU A 141 29.27 -0.10 -2.35
N LEU A 142 28.13 -0.59 -2.85
CA LEU A 142 27.37 0.13 -3.88
C LEU A 142 26.88 1.48 -3.35
N LEU A 143 26.27 1.52 -2.16
CA LEU A 143 25.74 2.74 -1.57
C LEU A 143 26.83 3.76 -1.24
N GLU A 144 28.02 3.32 -0.82
CA GLU A 144 29.19 4.18 -0.61
C GLU A 144 29.65 4.87 -1.90
N MET A 145 29.53 4.21 -3.05
CA MET A 145 29.88 4.78 -4.35
C MET A 145 28.81 5.72 -4.93
N LEU A 146 27.63 5.79 -4.31
CA LEU A 146 26.51 6.61 -4.78
C LEU A 146 26.36 7.86 -3.91
N SER A 147 25.76 8.89 -4.50
CA SER A 147 25.38 10.11 -3.80
C SER A 147 23.87 10.28 -3.78
N LEU A 148 23.38 11.11 -2.87
CA LEU A 148 22.00 11.56 -2.86
C LEU A 148 21.94 12.93 -3.57
N THR A 149 21.15 13.04 -4.63
CA THR A 149 20.99 14.29 -5.37
C THR A 149 20.32 15.36 -4.51
N SER A 150 20.60 16.64 -4.79
CA SER A 150 19.98 17.76 -4.07
C SER A 150 18.45 17.75 -4.16
N ALA A 151 17.90 17.38 -5.32
CA ALA A 151 16.45 17.23 -5.51
C ALA A 151 15.85 16.14 -4.61
N HIS A 152 16.51 14.98 -4.50
CA HIS A 152 16.03 13.89 -3.63
C HIS A 152 16.20 14.24 -2.15
N ARG A 153 17.28 14.92 -1.78
CA ARG A 153 17.48 15.45 -0.43
C ARG A 153 16.38 16.46 -0.08
N ALA A 154 16.05 17.38 -0.98
CA ALA A 154 14.94 18.33 -0.79
C ALA A 154 13.58 17.62 -0.67
N HIS A 155 13.34 16.55 -1.44
CA HIS A 155 12.14 15.72 -1.29
C HIS A 155 12.05 15.11 0.12
N LEU A 156 13.15 14.55 0.64
CA LEU A 156 13.19 13.94 1.97
C LEU A 156 13.10 14.96 3.11
N ARG A 157 13.55 16.20 2.87
CA ARG A 157 13.36 17.34 3.78
C ARG A 157 11.97 17.98 3.70
N SER A 158 11.19 17.67 2.66
CA SER A 158 9.87 18.28 2.45
C SER A 158 8.97 18.09 3.65
N GLU A 159 7.96 18.95 3.76
CA GLU A 159 6.95 18.89 4.82
C GLU A 159 6.24 17.55 4.98
N LYS A 160 6.23 16.73 3.92
CA LYS A 160 5.63 15.41 3.88
C LYS A 160 6.51 14.33 4.49
N ARG A 161 7.83 14.54 4.55
CA ARG A 161 8.81 13.57 5.01
C ARG A 161 9.50 14.01 6.31
N GLY A 162 9.76 15.30 6.44
CA GLY A 162 10.17 15.95 7.69
C GLY A 162 11.50 15.47 8.27
N LEU A 163 12.39 14.92 7.43
CA LEU A 163 13.72 14.47 7.87
C LEU A 163 14.72 15.63 7.84
N SER A 164 15.63 15.67 8.83
CA SER A 164 16.82 16.53 8.79
C SER A 164 17.93 15.93 7.94
N ASP A 165 18.96 16.71 7.62
CA ASP A 165 20.11 16.24 6.84
C ASP A 165 20.87 15.12 7.58
N GLU A 166 21.04 15.25 8.89
CA GLU A 166 21.69 14.24 9.75
C GLU A 166 20.88 12.94 9.78
N GLN A 167 19.55 13.05 9.82
CA GLN A 167 18.66 11.89 9.78
C GLN A 167 18.72 11.19 8.42
N ILE A 168 18.70 11.95 7.32
CA ILE A 168 18.85 11.43 5.96
C ILE A 168 20.20 10.69 5.82
N ASP A 169 21.27 11.27 6.36
CA ASP A 169 22.61 10.69 6.29
C ASP A 169 22.71 9.41 7.15
N SER A 170 22.08 9.40 8.33
CA SER A 170 22.02 8.21 9.20
C SER A 170 21.23 7.05 8.59
N LEU A 171 20.18 7.34 7.81
CA LEU A 171 19.34 6.34 7.14
C LEU A 171 19.96 5.82 5.83
N GLY A 172 21.00 6.49 5.33
CA GLY A 172 21.80 5.98 4.21
C GLY A 172 21.10 6.02 2.83
N PHE A 173 20.10 6.88 2.64
CA PHE A 173 19.42 7.01 1.33
C PHE A 173 20.37 7.52 0.25
N LYS A 174 20.26 6.95 -0.96
CA LYS A 174 21.05 7.36 -2.15
C LYS A 174 20.16 7.52 -3.38
N SER A 175 20.64 8.21 -4.40
CA SER A 175 19.96 8.25 -5.71
C SER A 175 20.43 7.08 -6.58
N THR A 176 19.53 6.53 -7.39
CA THR A 176 19.91 5.54 -8.40
C THR A 176 20.94 6.13 -9.38
N PRO A 177 21.98 5.39 -9.78
CA PRO A 177 22.91 5.87 -10.79
C PRO A 177 22.26 5.90 -12.19
N PRO A 178 22.72 6.76 -13.10
CA PRO A 178 22.41 6.65 -14.51
C PRO A 178 22.80 5.28 -15.10
N TYR A 179 22.02 4.79 -16.06
CA TYR A 179 22.21 3.47 -16.68
C TYR A 179 23.65 3.26 -17.20
N PHE A 180 24.23 4.26 -17.84
CA PHE A 180 25.58 4.16 -18.42
C PHE A 180 26.69 3.94 -17.39
N LEU A 181 26.46 4.22 -16.10
CA LEU A 181 27.40 3.94 -15.02
C LEU A 181 27.25 2.53 -14.41
N CYS A 182 26.18 1.80 -14.72
CA CYS A 182 25.87 0.53 -14.05
C CYS A 182 26.95 -0.52 -14.26
N ARG A 183 27.51 -0.61 -15.47
CA ARG A 183 28.60 -1.53 -15.79
C ARG A 183 29.86 -1.19 -15.00
N SER A 184 30.32 0.05 -15.07
CA SER A 184 31.56 0.48 -14.41
C SER A 184 31.45 0.41 -12.88
N LEU A 185 30.28 0.68 -12.30
CA LEU A 185 30.00 0.45 -10.88
C LEU A 185 30.11 -1.04 -10.54
N THR A 186 29.52 -1.92 -11.35
CA THR A 186 29.55 -3.36 -11.12
C THR A 186 30.98 -3.91 -11.22
N GLU A 187 31.76 -3.49 -12.21
CA GLU A 187 33.16 -3.85 -12.36
C GLU A 187 34.01 -3.39 -11.15
N ARG A 188 33.74 -2.20 -10.61
CA ARG A 188 34.40 -1.72 -9.38
C ARG A 188 34.05 -2.56 -8.16
N LEU A 189 32.78 -2.93 -7.98
CA LEU A 189 32.36 -3.84 -6.90
C LEU A 189 33.13 -5.16 -6.98
N MET A 190 33.18 -5.78 -8.16
CA MET A 190 33.91 -7.04 -8.35
C MET A 190 35.41 -6.89 -8.07
N LYS A 191 36.03 -5.79 -8.49
CA LYS A 191 37.45 -5.50 -8.18
C LYS A 191 37.71 -5.31 -6.68
N GLN A 192 36.71 -4.84 -5.92
CA GLN A 192 36.76 -4.71 -4.46
C GLN A 192 36.40 -6.01 -3.73
N GLY A 193 36.26 -7.13 -4.46
CA GLY A 193 36.00 -8.45 -3.88
C GLY A 193 34.52 -8.75 -3.62
N CYS A 194 33.60 -7.91 -4.09
CA CYS A 194 32.16 -8.18 -3.96
C CYS A 194 31.70 -9.26 -4.94
N LYS A 195 30.85 -10.16 -4.46
CA LYS A 195 30.06 -11.05 -5.30
C LYS A 195 28.82 -10.31 -5.81
N VAL A 196 28.66 -10.26 -7.12
CA VAL A 196 27.49 -9.65 -7.79
C VAL A 196 26.51 -10.69 -8.32
N GLU A 197 27.00 -11.89 -8.61
CA GLU A 197 26.15 -13.04 -8.95
C GLU A 197 25.25 -13.42 -7.77
N GLY A 198 23.97 -13.62 -8.05
CA GLY A 198 23.00 -13.97 -7.01
C GLY A 198 22.57 -12.80 -6.11
N VAL A 199 23.07 -11.58 -6.34
CA VAL A 199 22.65 -10.38 -5.60
C VAL A 199 21.50 -9.68 -6.36
N PRO A 200 20.35 -9.39 -5.71
CA PRO A 200 19.21 -8.81 -6.42
C PRO A 200 19.54 -7.47 -7.09
N GLY A 201 19.10 -7.33 -8.34
CA GLY A 201 19.38 -6.14 -9.15
C GLY A 201 20.62 -6.29 -10.04
N PHE A 202 21.50 -7.26 -9.79
CA PHE A 202 22.61 -7.58 -10.68
C PHE A 202 22.25 -8.73 -11.61
N TYR A 203 22.76 -8.70 -12.84
CA TYR A 203 22.51 -9.73 -13.84
C TYR A 203 23.64 -9.80 -14.86
N LEU A 204 23.73 -10.93 -15.57
CA LEU A 204 24.70 -11.13 -16.64
C LEU A 204 24.12 -10.58 -17.95
N HIS A 205 24.74 -9.52 -18.45
CA HIS A 205 24.38 -8.90 -19.73
C HIS A 205 24.71 -9.84 -20.90
N GLU A 206 23.96 -9.73 -22.01
CA GLU A 206 24.15 -10.54 -23.22
C GLU A 206 25.57 -10.40 -23.81
N GLY A 207 26.21 -9.26 -23.59
CA GLY A 207 27.61 -9.00 -23.93
C GLY A 207 28.64 -9.66 -23.00
N GLY A 208 28.25 -10.58 -22.13
CA GLY A 208 29.14 -11.38 -21.30
C GLY A 208 29.71 -10.69 -20.06
N TYR A 209 29.11 -9.57 -19.62
CA TYR A 209 29.57 -8.82 -18.44
C TYR A 209 28.45 -8.63 -17.41
N TRP A 210 28.79 -8.55 -16.13
CA TRP A 210 27.83 -8.27 -15.06
C TRP A 210 27.46 -6.78 -15.00
N THR A 211 26.19 -6.48 -14.76
CA THR A 211 25.71 -5.10 -14.60
C THR A 211 24.51 -5.00 -13.65
N ALA A 212 24.31 -3.81 -13.08
CA ALA A 212 23.15 -3.49 -12.24
C ALA A 212 21.96 -3.01 -13.09
N LYS A 213 20.74 -3.37 -12.67
CA LYS A 213 19.48 -3.03 -13.33
C LYS A 213 18.91 -1.71 -12.81
N PHE A 214 19.62 -0.62 -13.09
CA PHE A 214 19.07 0.73 -13.00
C PHE A 214 18.77 1.26 -14.41
N GLY A 215 17.69 2.01 -14.59
CA GLY A 215 17.34 2.60 -15.87
C GLY A 215 16.65 3.95 -15.67
N SER A 216 16.61 4.78 -16.71
CA SER A 216 16.05 6.13 -16.61
C SER A 216 14.58 6.14 -16.21
N ARG A 217 13.80 5.13 -16.62
CA ARG A 217 12.40 5.00 -16.18
C ARG A 217 12.24 4.52 -14.74
N THR A 218 13.26 3.86 -14.19
CA THR A 218 13.27 3.38 -12.81
C THR A 218 14.12 4.27 -11.90
N ALA A 219 14.42 5.50 -12.32
CA ALA A 219 15.21 6.44 -11.54
C ALA A 219 14.46 6.84 -10.27
N GLY A 220 15.21 7.04 -9.19
CA GLY A 220 14.60 7.34 -7.90
C GLY A 220 15.54 7.35 -6.71
N ILE A 221 14.94 7.27 -5.52
CA ILE A 221 15.63 7.18 -4.22
C ILE A 221 15.72 5.71 -3.80
N LEU A 222 16.95 5.25 -3.54
CA LEU A 222 17.25 3.95 -2.96
C LEU A 222 16.99 3.96 -1.45
N ILE A 223 16.15 3.02 -1.02
CA ILE A 223 15.71 2.83 0.36
C ILE A 223 16.14 1.42 0.79
N PRO A 224 17.17 1.29 1.64
CA PRO A 224 17.66 -0.01 2.11
C PRO A 224 16.63 -0.77 2.96
N ALA A 225 16.44 -2.06 2.67
CA ALA A 225 15.71 -2.97 3.55
C ALA A 225 16.71 -3.66 4.49
N ILE A 226 16.61 -3.41 5.79
CA ILE A 226 17.58 -3.86 6.79
C ILE A 226 16.96 -5.00 7.60
N GLY A 227 17.70 -6.11 7.79
CA GLY A 227 17.27 -7.21 8.66
C GLY A 227 17.46 -6.89 10.15
N ILE A 228 16.91 -7.71 11.04
CA ILE A 228 17.04 -7.53 12.49
C ILE A 228 18.49 -7.56 12.99
N GLU A 229 19.36 -8.25 12.26
CA GLU A 229 20.80 -8.31 12.49
C GLU A 229 21.58 -7.08 11.98
N GLY A 230 20.91 -6.09 11.39
CA GLY A 230 21.54 -4.88 10.85
C GLY A 230 22.12 -5.01 9.44
N LEU A 231 21.95 -6.17 8.78
CA LEU A 231 22.43 -6.38 7.42
C LEU A 231 21.41 -5.89 6.38
N ILE A 232 21.90 -5.30 5.28
CA ILE A 232 21.07 -4.91 4.14
C ILE A 232 20.67 -6.17 3.37
N ARG A 233 19.35 -6.43 3.25
CA ARG A 233 18.79 -7.62 2.60
C ARG A 233 18.20 -7.36 1.21
N GLY A 234 17.97 -6.10 0.89
CA GLY A 234 17.32 -5.65 -0.35
C GLY A 234 17.28 -4.13 -0.42
N MET A 235 16.79 -3.61 -1.54
CA MET A 235 16.56 -2.18 -1.72
C MET A 235 15.23 -1.93 -2.43
N GLN A 236 14.44 -1.00 -1.92
CA GLN A 236 13.34 -0.39 -2.67
C GLN A 236 13.84 0.85 -3.40
N ILE A 237 13.19 1.16 -4.53
CA ILE A 237 13.36 2.40 -5.26
C ILE A 237 12.03 3.17 -5.16
N LEU A 238 12.05 4.33 -4.52
CA LEU A 238 10.99 5.33 -4.65
C LEU A 238 11.19 6.06 -5.97
N LEU A 239 10.33 5.79 -6.94
CA LEU A 239 10.44 6.31 -8.30
C LEU A 239 10.21 7.82 -8.36
N ASP A 240 11.01 8.51 -9.17
CA ASP A 240 10.81 9.93 -9.49
C ASP A 240 9.47 10.13 -10.21
N VAL A 241 9.18 9.23 -11.16
CA VAL A 241 7.92 9.18 -11.89
C VAL A 241 7.25 7.83 -11.64
N PRO A 242 6.10 7.81 -10.93
CA PRO A 242 5.35 6.57 -10.71
C PRO A 242 4.93 5.89 -12.01
N PHE A 243 4.97 4.56 -12.04
CA PHE A 243 4.45 3.81 -13.19
C PHE A 243 2.93 3.84 -13.23
N LYS A 244 2.37 4.39 -14.31
CA LYS A 244 0.94 4.34 -14.63
C LYS A 244 0.73 3.55 -15.93
N ASP A 245 -0.29 2.72 -15.96
CA ASP A 245 -0.71 2.04 -17.19
C ASP A 245 -1.49 3.04 -18.09
N LYS A 246 -1.48 2.84 -19.41
CA LYS A 246 -2.15 3.77 -20.35
C LYS A 246 -3.66 3.84 -20.15
N ASP A 247 -4.24 2.74 -19.67
CA ASP A 247 -5.67 2.61 -19.41
C ASP A 247 -6.05 2.99 -17.97
N ASP A 248 -5.08 3.42 -17.15
CA ASP A 248 -5.36 3.83 -15.79
C ASP A 248 -6.12 5.16 -15.76
N PRO A 249 -7.17 5.28 -14.92
CA PRO A 249 -7.87 6.54 -14.75
C PRO A 249 -6.90 7.66 -14.34
N PRO A 250 -7.10 8.92 -14.80
CA PRO A 250 -6.20 10.04 -14.53
C PRO A 250 -5.84 10.22 -13.05
N GLU A 251 -6.82 10.01 -12.17
CA GLU A 251 -6.74 10.10 -10.71
C GLU A 251 -5.90 8.99 -10.05
N LYS A 252 -5.58 7.89 -10.74
CA LYS A 252 -4.79 6.80 -10.17
C LYS A 252 -3.32 7.22 -10.07
N ALA A 253 -2.78 7.18 -8.86
CA ALA A 253 -1.44 7.70 -8.55
C ALA A 253 -0.25 6.86 -9.07
N GLY A 254 -0.49 5.72 -9.71
CA GLY A 254 0.55 4.81 -10.22
C GLY A 254 1.34 4.06 -9.13
N THR A 255 2.21 3.14 -9.55
CA THR A 255 3.13 2.41 -8.68
C THR A 255 4.32 3.31 -8.34
N LYS A 256 4.44 3.70 -7.07
CA LYS A 256 5.48 4.63 -6.57
C LYS A 256 6.77 3.94 -6.13
N TYR A 257 6.65 2.71 -5.63
CA TYR A 257 7.77 1.94 -5.10
C TYR A 257 7.95 0.66 -5.89
N ILE A 258 9.19 0.34 -6.23
CA ILE A 258 9.57 -0.95 -6.81
C ILE A 258 10.73 -1.56 -6.02
N TRP A 259 10.90 -2.87 -6.12
CA TRP A 259 12.10 -3.52 -5.61
C TRP A 259 13.22 -3.47 -6.66
N LEU A 260 14.45 -3.25 -6.20
CA LEU A 260 15.64 -3.55 -7.01
C LEU A 260 15.72 -5.07 -7.18
N SER A 261 15.33 -5.54 -8.37
CA SER A 261 15.18 -6.96 -8.68
C SER A 261 15.61 -7.24 -10.12
N SER A 262 16.39 -8.30 -10.31
CA SER A 262 16.89 -8.76 -11.60
C SER A 262 16.25 -10.07 -12.07
N SER A 263 15.18 -10.54 -11.43
CA SER A 263 14.52 -11.82 -11.78
C SER A 263 14.16 -11.98 -13.26
N THR A 264 13.85 -10.87 -13.93
CA THR A 264 13.50 -10.85 -15.36
C THR A 264 14.73 -10.82 -16.30
N LYS A 265 15.93 -11.09 -15.79
CA LYS A 265 17.20 -10.95 -16.52
C LYS A 265 18.06 -12.20 -16.35
N ASN A 266 18.91 -12.47 -17.34
CA ASN A 266 19.81 -13.62 -17.35
C ASN A 266 20.73 -13.63 -16.13
N MET A 267 20.82 -14.77 -15.44
CA MET A 267 21.53 -14.96 -14.18
C MET A 267 21.13 -13.97 -13.08
N GLY A 268 19.94 -13.35 -13.20
CA GLY A 268 19.40 -12.46 -12.19
C GLY A 268 18.68 -13.21 -11.08
N VAL A 269 18.24 -12.47 -10.06
CA VAL A 269 17.44 -13.00 -8.95
C VAL A 269 16.36 -12.02 -8.50
N THR A 270 15.31 -12.53 -7.89
CA THR A 270 14.28 -11.71 -7.23
C THR A 270 14.83 -11.01 -5.99
N SER A 271 14.27 -9.86 -5.63
CA SER A 271 14.56 -9.23 -4.34
C SER A 271 14.14 -10.10 -3.16
N GLY A 272 13.16 -10.99 -3.36
CA GLY A 272 12.52 -11.76 -2.29
C GLY A 272 11.70 -10.90 -1.33
N SER A 273 11.58 -9.58 -1.59
CA SER A 273 10.83 -8.61 -0.78
C SER A 273 11.07 -8.74 0.72
N PRO A 274 12.32 -8.61 1.20
CA PRO A 274 12.67 -8.79 2.60
C PRO A 274 11.89 -7.83 3.50
N VAL A 275 11.65 -8.27 4.73
CA VAL A 275 11.13 -7.42 5.80
C VAL A 275 12.23 -6.44 6.21
N HIS A 276 11.85 -5.20 6.48
CA HIS A 276 12.75 -4.19 7.06
C HIS A 276 12.52 -4.10 8.57
N PHE A 277 13.61 -3.98 9.34
CA PHE A 277 13.62 -3.77 10.78
C PHE A 277 14.48 -2.54 11.11
N ILE A 278 13.99 -1.69 12.00
CA ILE A 278 14.72 -0.53 12.53
C ILE A 278 14.41 -0.35 14.03
N GLY A 279 15.45 -0.05 14.82
CA GLY A 279 15.36 0.18 16.27
C GLY A 279 16.00 -0.93 17.11
N ASN A 280 15.50 -1.12 18.32
CA ASN A 280 16.05 -2.08 19.28
C ASN A 280 15.43 -3.48 19.10
N PRO A 281 16.22 -4.53 18.79
CA PRO A 281 15.74 -5.91 18.60
C PRO A 281 15.31 -6.61 19.89
N PHE A 282 15.55 -6.02 21.06
CA PHE A 282 15.14 -6.50 22.38
C PHE A 282 14.01 -5.66 23.00
N ALA A 283 13.31 -4.87 22.19
CA ALA A 283 12.19 -4.07 22.70
C ALA A 283 11.00 -4.96 23.06
N ARG A 284 10.39 -4.69 24.23
CA ARG A 284 9.14 -5.35 24.67
C ARG A 284 7.95 -5.06 23.75
N THR A 285 8.01 -3.95 22.99
CA THR A 285 6.95 -3.52 22.07
C THR A 285 7.53 -3.20 20.70
N ILE A 286 6.97 -3.82 19.65
CA ILE A 286 7.37 -3.63 18.25
C ILE A 286 6.16 -3.16 17.44
N TYR A 287 6.35 -2.15 16.59
CA TYR A 287 5.32 -1.65 15.68
C TYR A 287 5.49 -2.28 14.30
N VAL A 288 4.38 -2.66 13.64
CA VAL A 288 4.39 -3.24 12.29
C VAL A 288 3.63 -2.33 11.35
N THR A 289 4.26 -1.87 10.27
CA THR A 289 3.64 -0.95 9.29
C THR A 289 3.92 -1.35 7.84
N GLU A 290 3.26 -0.66 6.89
CA GLU A 290 3.49 -0.84 5.46
C GLU A 290 4.44 0.23 4.91
N GLY A 291 5.50 -0.22 4.24
CA GLY A 291 6.47 0.62 3.54
C GLY A 291 7.69 0.93 4.39
N ILE A 292 8.87 0.77 3.78
CA ILE A 292 10.16 0.88 4.48
C ILE A 292 10.42 2.31 4.95
N LEU A 293 10.35 3.28 4.03
CA LEU A 293 10.55 4.69 4.35
C LEU A 293 9.60 5.20 5.45
N LYS A 294 8.40 4.61 5.55
CA LYS A 294 7.44 4.95 6.60
C LYS A 294 7.93 4.49 7.97
N ALA A 295 8.42 3.26 8.08
CA ALA A 295 9.01 2.76 9.31
C ALA A 295 10.23 3.58 9.73
N ASP A 296 11.10 3.96 8.78
CA ASP A 296 12.24 4.82 9.06
C ASP A 296 11.81 6.16 9.68
N ILE A 297 10.87 6.86 9.03
CA ILE A 297 10.35 8.14 9.51
C ILE A 297 9.66 7.98 10.88
N ALA A 298 8.83 6.95 11.04
CA ALA A 298 8.12 6.70 12.29
C ALA A 298 9.07 6.36 13.44
N HIS A 299 10.14 5.59 13.18
CA HIS A 299 11.19 5.31 14.14
C HIS A 299 11.86 6.60 14.62
N ILE A 300 12.25 7.47 13.69
CA ILE A 300 12.88 8.77 13.99
C ILE A 300 11.97 9.66 14.85
N LEU A 301 10.66 9.64 14.60
CA LEU A 301 9.71 10.51 15.31
C LEU A 301 9.31 9.97 16.70
N LEU A 302 9.22 8.65 16.85
CA LEU A 302 8.70 8.01 18.06
C LEU A 302 9.77 7.39 18.95
N ASN A 303 10.98 7.19 18.43
CA ASN A 303 12.05 6.41 19.07
C ASN A 303 11.55 5.02 19.53
N ARG A 304 10.82 4.34 18.64
CA ARG A 304 10.28 2.98 18.86
C ARG A 304 10.79 2.04 17.78
N SER A 305 10.84 0.74 18.07
CA SER A 305 11.24 -0.26 17.08
C SER A 305 10.11 -0.55 16.09
N PHE A 306 10.45 -0.58 14.81
CA PHE A 306 9.52 -0.81 13.71
C PHE A 306 9.94 -1.99 12.84
N VAL A 307 8.93 -2.69 12.33
CA VAL A 307 9.01 -3.69 11.28
C VAL A 307 8.15 -3.21 10.11
N ALA A 308 8.70 -3.23 8.90
CA ALA A 308 7.99 -2.86 7.69
C ALA A 308 7.92 -4.00 6.67
N VAL A 309 6.72 -4.20 6.12
CA VAL A 309 6.48 -5.05 4.95
C VAL A 309 6.22 -4.19 3.70
N ALA A 310 6.65 -4.69 2.54
CA ALA A 310 6.29 -4.08 1.26
C ALA A 310 4.94 -4.62 0.76
N GLY A 311 3.89 -3.86 1.06
CA GLY A 311 2.49 -4.23 0.83
C GLY A 311 1.87 -4.91 2.04
N ALA A 312 0.72 -4.43 2.51
CA ALA A 312 0.03 -4.94 3.71
C ALA A 312 -0.22 -6.46 3.74
N ASN A 313 -0.27 -7.13 2.59
CA ASN A 313 -0.48 -8.58 2.49
C ASN A 313 0.79 -9.41 2.33
N ASN A 314 1.96 -8.78 2.28
CA ASN A 314 3.24 -9.49 2.18
C ASN A 314 3.82 -9.84 3.56
N VAL A 315 3.02 -10.54 4.38
CA VAL A 315 3.28 -10.79 5.81
C VAL A 315 3.95 -12.15 6.08
N ALA A 316 4.17 -12.98 5.06
CA ALA A 316 4.68 -14.34 5.25
C ALA A 316 6.04 -14.37 5.95
N GLN A 317 6.92 -13.41 5.66
CA GLN A 317 8.24 -13.32 6.27
C GLN A 317 8.22 -12.80 7.71
N LEU A 318 7.07 -12.34 8.22
CA LEU A 318 6.95 -11.91 9.62
C LEU A 318 6.97 -13.09 10.60
N GLY A 319 6.53 -14.28 10.18
CA GLY A 319 6.47 -15.46 11.07
C GLY A 319 7.83 -15.80 11.70
N PRO A 320 8.88 -16.09 10.91
CA PRO A 320 10.22 -16.35 11.44
C PRO A 320 10.79 -15.18 12.26
N LEU A 321 10.55 -13.93 11.82
CA LEU A 321 11.01 -12.74 12.54
C LEU A 321 10.34 -12.61 13.91
N PHE A 322 9.03 -12.86 14.00
CA PHE A 322 8.28 -12.83 15.26
C PHE A 322 8.77 -13.91 16.23
N GLY A 323 9.15 -15.09 15.73
CA GLY A 323 9.78 -16.11 16.57
C GLY A 323 11.08 -15.62 17.21
N LEU A 324 11.93 -14.94 16.44
CA LEU A 324 13.17 -14.35 16.96
C LEU A 324 12.90 -13.19 17.93
N LEU A 325 11.94 -12.31 17.62
CA LEU A 325 11.56 -11.20 18.51
C LEU A 325 10.98 -11.70 19.84
N ALA A 326 10.15 -12.75 19.82
CA ALA A 326 9.64 -13.38 21.03
C ALA A 326 10.79 -13.94 21.90
N GLN A 327 11.77 -14.60 21.28
CA GLN A 327 12.99 -15.06 21.98
C GLN A 327 13.80 -13.90 22.57
N ASN A 328 13.81 -12.75 21.91
CA ASN A 328 14.45 -11.52 22.39
C ASN A 328 13.63 -10.78 23.47
N GLY A 329 12.47 -11.29 23.88
CA GLY A 329 11.64 -10.71 24.93
C GLY A 329 10.59 -9.69 24.46
N THR A 330 10.27 -9.66 23.16
CA THR A 330 9.10 -8.92 22.68
C THR A 330 7.82 -9.57 23.19
N GLU A 331 6.93 -8.77 23.77
CA GLU A 331 5.66 -9.22 24.34
C GLU A 331 4.46 -8.65 23.58
N LEU A 332 4.62 -7.49 22.94
CA LEU A 332 3.53 -6.76 22.30
C LEU A 332 3.88 -6.34 20.88
N ILE A 333 3.04 -6.76 19.94
CA ILE A 333 3.02 -6.26 18.57
C ILE A 333 1.94 -5.18 18.44
N ILE A 334 2.31 -4.01 17.90
CA ILE A 334 1.38 -2.94 17.54
C ILE A 334 1.20 -2.94 16.02
N GLU A 335 0.02 -3.32 15.54
CA GLU A 335 -0.33 -3.26 14.13
C GLU A 335 -0.68 -1.83 13.72
N ALA A 336 0.16 -1.23 12.88
CA ALA A 336 0.12 0.15 12.45
C ALA A 336 0.15 0.28 10.91
N HIS A 337 -0.56 -0.60 10.17
CA HIS A 337 -0.87 -0.33 8.77
C HIS A 337 -1.76 0.92 8.64
N ASP A 338 -1.68 1.55 7.47
CA ASP A 338 -2.42 2.76 7.09
C ASP A 338 -3.92 2.66 7.43
N MET A 339 -4.55 3.82 7.66
CA MET A 339 -5.96 3.90 8.08
C MET A 339 -6.95 3.39 7.03
N ASP A 340 -6.51 3.15 5.80
CA ASP A 340 -7.33 2.52 4.75
C ASP A 340 -7.71 1.06 5.08
N LYS A 341 -7.08 0.44 6.10
CA LYS A 341 -7.47 -0.86 6.67
C LYS A 341 -8.93 -0.94 7.14
N TYR A 342 -9.57 0.19 7.44
CA TYR A 342 -11.00 0.23 7.82
C TYR A 342 -11.95 0.23 6.61
N SER A 343 -11.41 0.46 5.41
CA SER A 343 -12.18 0.57 4.16
C SER A 343 -11.81 -0.46 3.10
N ASN A 344 -10.76 -1.26 3.35
CA ASN A 344 -10.21 -2.19 2.40
C ASN A 344 -10.02 -3.56 3.06
N GLU A 345 -10.94 -4.47 2.78
CA GLU A 345 -10.94 -5.84 3.31
C GLU A 345 -9.60 -6.54 3.11
N MET A 346 -8.93 -6.27 1.99
CA MET A 346 -7.67 -6.94 1.68
C MET A 346 -6.55 -6.46 2.59
N ILE A 347 -6.52 -5.18 2.94
CA ILE A 347 -5.56 -4.65 3.93
C ILE A 347 -5.92 -5.16 5.33
N ALA A 348 -7.21 -5.21 5.67
CA ALA A 348 -7.69 -5.77 6.94
C ALA A 348 -7.32 -7.25 7.12
N LYS A 349 -7.36 -8.05 6.05
CA LYS A 349 -6.88 -9.44 6.03
C LYS A 349 -5.38 -9.51 6.34
N GLY A 350 -4.57 -8.59 5.80
CA GLY A 350 -3.16 -8.44 6.14
C GLY A 350 -2.93 -8.16 7.63
N SER A 351 -3.65 -7.18 8.20
CA SER A 351 -3.59 -6.85 9.62
C SER A 351 -4.06 -8.02 10.51
N SER A 352 -5.05 -8.79 10.08
CA SER A 352 -5.53 -9.98 10.80
C SER A 352 -4.50 -11.11 10.78
N LYS A 353 -3.78 -11.30 9.67
CA LYS A 353 -2.66 -12.26 9.61
C LYS A 353 -1.51 -11.88 10.54
N ILE A 354 -1.19 -10.59 10.67
CA ILE A 354 -0.20 -10.11 11.66
C ILE A 354 -0.61 -10.52 13.08
N TYR A 355 -1.88 -10.30 13.43
CA TYR A 355 -2.42 -10.70 14.73
C TYR A 355 -2.24 -12.20 14.97
N LEU A 356 -2.61 -13.05 14.00
CA LEU A 356 -2.47 -14.51 14.12
C LEU A 356 -1.01 -14.93 14.28
N LEU A 357 -0.09 -14.36 13.48
CA LEU A 357 1.34 -14.67 13.57
C LEU A 357 1.93 -14.27 14.92
N ALA A 358 1.54 -13.11 15.47
CA ALA A 358 2.00 -12.68 16.79
C ALA A 358 1.49 -13.61 17.90
N ARG A 359 0.21 -13.98 17.85
CA ARG A 359 -0.41 -14.90 18.83
C ARG A 359 0.20 -16.30 18.80
N GLN A 360 0.56 -16.80 17.62
CA GLN A 360 1.27 -18.08 17.47
C GLN A 360 2.61 -18.11 18.20
N GLN A 361 3.26 -16.96 18.37
CA GLN A 361 4.52 -16.82 19.10
C GLN A 361 4.32 -16.39 20.57
N GLY A 362 3.08 -16.41 21.08
CA GLY A 362 2.76 -16.05 22.46
C GLY A 362 2.73 -14.55 22.75
N MET A 363 2.86 -13.68 21.74
CA MET A 363 2.82 -12.23 21.92
C MET A 363 1.39 -11.69 21.90
N GLU A 364 1.14 -10.63 22.67
CA GLU A 364 -0.05 -9.80 22.50
C GLU A 364 0.04 -9.03 21.18
N CYS A 365 -1.11 -8.80 20.53
CA CYS A 365 -1.16 -7.93 19.36
C CYS A 365 -2.33 -6.95 19.48
N ARG A 366 -2.03 -5.65 19.38
CA ARG A 366 -3.02 -4.57 19.40
C ARG A 366 -3.03 -3.82 18.08
N ARG A 367 -4.22 -3.48 17.60
CA ARG A 367 -4.40 -2.60 16.44
C ARG A 367 -4.29 -1.15 16.89
N LEU A 368 -3.41 -0.38 16.24
CA LEU A 368 -3.31 1.05 16.46
C LEU A 368 -4.31 1.79 15.58
N THR A 369 -4.98 2.77 16.16
CA THR A 369 -5.92 3.69 15.50
C THR A 369 -5.50 5.11 15.85
N TRP A 370 -5.52 6.01 14.88
CA TRP A 370 -5.19 7.41 15.06
C TRP A 370 -6.17 8.31 14.30
N ASN A 371 -5.90 9.61 14.29
CA ASN A 371 -6.69 10.60 13.58
C ASN A 371 -6.78 10.24 12.07
N PRO A 372 -7.97 9.89 11.54
CA PRO A 372 -8.10 9.36 10.17
C PRO A 372 -7.81 10.37 9.07
N ASN A 373 -7.64 11.65 9.41
CA ASN A 373 -7.19 12.68 8.45
C ASN A 373 -5.73 12.48 8.00
N TYR A 374 -4.98 11.57 8.65
CA TYR A 374 -3.63 11.19 8.29
C TYR A 374 -3.60 9.74 7.83
N LYS A 375 -3.08 9.52 6.61
CA LYS A 375 -3.10 8.20 5.98
C LYS A 375 -2.20 7.21 6.72
N GLY A 376 -0.91 7.54 6.85
CA GLY A 376 0.10 6.71 7.51
C GLY A 376 0.41 7.17 8.93
N ILE A 377 1.07 6.29 9.70
CA ILE A 377 1.60 6.64 11.02
C ILE A 377 2.67 7.74 10.94
N ASP A 378 3.48 7.75 9.87
CA ASP A 378 4.47 8.80 9.60
C ASP A 378 3.80 10.16 9.41
N ASP A 379 2.76 10.23 8.57
CA ASP A 379 2.00 11.46 8.32
C ASP A 379 1.41 12.02 9.62
N TRP A 380 0.83 11.15 10.47
CA TRP A 380 0.22 11.54 11.74
C TRP A 380 1.27 12.07 12.73
N GLN A 381 2.40 11.39 12.89
CA GLN A 381 3.44 11.79 13.82
C GLN A 381 4.15 13.09 13.38
N LEU A 382 4.33 13.30 12.08
CA LEU A 382 4.84 14.57 11.56
C LEU A 382 3.91 15.74 11.90
N ALA A 383 2.59 15.53 11.77
CA ALA A 383 1.62 16.56 12.12
C ALA A 383 1.69 16.92 13.62
N LEU A 384 1.75 15.92 14.51
CA LEU A 384 1.89 16.14 15.95
C LEU A 384 3.18 16.90 16.31
N ARG A 385 4.30 16.58 15.66
CA ARG A 385 5.58 17.28 15.87
C ARG A 385 5.47 18.75 15.47
N LYS A 386 4.87 19.06 14.31
CA LYS A 386 4.65 20.44 13.86
C LYS A 386 3.79 21.22 14.85
N GLU A 387 2.72 20.63 15.35
CA GLU A 387 1.86 21.27 16.36
C GLU A 387 2.60 21.59 17.65
N LYS A 388 3.46 20.67 18.12
CA LYS A 388 4.27 20.91 19.32
C LYS A 388 5.23 22.09 19.11
N GLN A 389 5.89 22.15 17.95
CA GLN A 389 6.79 23.25 17.59
C GLN A 389 6.06 24.60 17.46
N GLN A 390 4.84 24.62 16.90
CA GLN A 390 4.02 25.83 16.82
C GLN A 390 3.60 26.33 18.21
N LYS A 391 3.25 25.42 19.13
CA LYS A 391 2.90 25.77 20.51
C LYS A 391 4.10 26.32 21.30
N GLU A 392 5.31 25.80 21.05
CA GLU A 392 6.55 26.26 21.70
C GLU A 392 7.11 27.56 21.08
N GLY A 393 6.81 27.82 19.80
CA GLY A 393 7.23 29.02 19.07
C GLY A 393 6.39 30.29 19.33
N GLY A 394 5.44 30.25 20.26
CA GLY A 394 4.60 31.38 20.63
C GLY A 394 3.69 31.81 19.49
N ASP A 395 2.57 31.12 19.31
CA ASP A 395 1.58 31.53 18.30
C ASP A 395 0.84 32.80 18.78
N GLN A 396 1.35 33.96 18.36
CA GLN A 396 0.53 35.15 18.18
C GLN A 396 -0.31 34.96 16.92
N ASN A 397 -1.61 35.20 17.06
CA ASN A 397 -2.63 35.31 16.00
C ASN A 397 -3.33 34.01 15.57
N LEU A 398 -4.34 33.64 16.35
CA LEU A 398 -5.65 33.40 15.74
C LEU A 398 -6.66 34.30 16.44
N GLN A 399 -6.84 35.50 15.91
CA GLN A 399 -8.02 36.32 16.20
C GLN A 399 -9.22 35.59 15.57
N LYS A 400 -9.68 34.53 16.24
CA LYS A 400 -10.83 33.70 15.85
C LYS A 400 -12.09 34.56 15.92
N GLY A 401 -12.80 34.65 14.80
CA GLY A 401 -14.15 35.20 14.80
C GLY A 401 -15.08 34.39 15.72
N ARG A 402 -15.46 35.01 16.85
CA ARG A 402 -16.80 35.06 17.49
C ARG A 402 -17.71 33.80 17.47
N ALA A 403 -17.20 32.59 17.64
CA ALA A 403 -18.04 31.41 17.88
C ALA A 403 -17.60 30.66 19.15
N VAL A 404 -18.55 30.44 20.06
CA VAL A 404 -18.32 29.92 21.41
C VAL A 404 -19.02 28.57 21.58
N PHE A 405 -18.26 27.52 21.88
CA PHE A 405 -18.80 26.19 22.18
C PHE A 405 -19.33 26.16 23.62
N CYS A 406 -20.59 25.77 23.80
CA CYS A 406 -21.22 25.76 25.12
C CYS A 406 -21.00 24.39 25.79
N GLN A 407 -20.34 24.36 26.96
CA GLN A 407 -20.24 23.15 27.78
C GLN A 407 -21.57 22.92 28.53
N LYS A 408 -22.10 21.70 28.50
CA LYS A 408 -23.29 21.30 29.29
C LYS A 408 -23.04 21.62 30.79
N GLY A 409 -23.81 22.54 31.36
CA GLY A 409 -23.81 22.84 32.79
C GLY A 409 -22.94 24.01 33.27
N LYS A 410 -22.22 24.71 32.40
CA LYS A 410 -21.59 26.00 32.75
C LYS A 410 -22.42 27.16 32.22
N GLY A 411 -22.62 28.19 33.06
CA GLY A 411 -23.33 29.42 32.67
C GLY A 411 -22.70 30.13 31.47
N LEU A 412 -23.45 31.05 30.86
CA LEU A 412 -22.98 31.88 29.74
C LEU A 412 -21.64 32.54 30.09
N SER A 413 -20.63 32.39 29.23
CA SER A 413 -19.38 33.12 29.38
C SER A 413 -19.59 34.60 29.06
N ASP A 414 -18.86 35.50 29.72
CA ASP A 414 -18.93 36.96 29.48
C ASP A 414 -18.69 37.34 28.01
N GLU A 415 -18.03 36.47 27.25
CA GLU A 415 -17.80 36.61 25.80
C GLU A 415 -19.09 36.62 24.97
N LEU A 416 -20.14 35.93 25.42
CA LEU A 416 -21.45 35.87 24.73
C LEU A 416 -22.31 37.11 24.94
N LEU A 417 -21.97 37.97 25.91
CA LEU A 417 -22.73 39.18 26.23
C LEU A 417 -22.46 40.34 25.25
N ASN A 418 -21.45 40.22 24.38
CA ASN A 418 -20.92 41.34 23.59
C ASN A 418 -21.26 41.33 22.09
N PHE A 419 -22.10 40.41 21.61
CA PHE A 419 -22.57 40.42 20.21
C PHE A 419 -23.91 39.67 20.02
N PRO A 420 -24.73 40.06 19.01
CA PRO A 420 -25.91 39.29 18.61
C PRO A 420 -25.49 37.90 18.13
N HIS A 421 -26.06 36.85 18.72
CA HIS A 421 -25.68 35.48 18.45
C HIS A 421 -26.90 34.58 18.43
N ARG A 422 -26.85 33.55 17.59
CA ARG A 422 -27.82 32.46 17.57
C ARG A 422 -27.19 31.19 18.14
N ARG A 423 -27.95 30.46 18.95
CA ARG A 423 -27.55 29.14 19.45
C ARG A 423 -27.99 28.08 18.46
N TRP A 424 -27.04 27.24 18.09
CA TRP A 424 -27.22 26.07 17.26
C TRP A 424 -26.95 24.84 18.11
N ARG A 425 -27.85 23.86 18.04
CA ARG A 425 -27.56 22.53 18.52
C ARG A 425 -26.91 21.76 17.39
N PHE A 426 -25.85 21.03 17.69
CA PHE A 426 -25.24 20.14 16.72
C PHE A 426 -24.97 18.77 17.33
N ARG A 427 -25.02 17.76 16.47
CA ARG A 427 -24.63 16.39 16.81
C ARG A 427 -23.64 15.85 15.81
N ILE A 428 -22.74 15.01 16.29
CA ILE A 428 -21.74 14.35 15.44
C ILE A 428 -21.98 12.85 15.51
N TYR A 429 -22.12 12.23 14.35
CA TYR A 429 -22.29 10.81 14.15
C TYR A 429 -21.07 10.25 13.43
N GLN A 430 -20.54 9.13 13.94
CA GLN A 430 -19.35 8.50 13.39
C GLN A 430 -19.59 7.02 13.13
N LEU A 431 -19.04 6.49 12.02
CA LEU A 431 -19.05 5.05 11.76
C LEU A 431 -18.51 4.24 12.95
N SER A 432 -19.22 3.16 13.29
CA SER A 432 -18.89 2.21 14.36
C SER A 432 -18.09 1.04 13.79
N PHE A 433 -16.84 0.89 14.24
CA PHE A 433 -15.92 -0.19 13.86
C PHE A 433 -15.83 -1.24 14.99
N ASP A 434 -16.97 -1.84 15.32
CA ASP A 434 -17.04 -2.88 16.35
C ASP A 434 -16.14 -4.08 15.94
N ALA A 435 -15.56 -4.80 16.90
CA ALA A 435 -14.47 -5.76 16.68
C ALA A 435 -14.80 -6.89 15.68
N ASP A 436 -16.09 -7.24 15.56
CA ASP A 436 -16.58 -8.32 14.71
C ASP A 436 -17.10 -7.84 13.34
N ARG A 437 -16.97 -6.54 13.04
CA ARG A 437 -17.54 -5.94 11.84
C ARG A 437 -16.56 -5.96 10.67
N GLU A 438 -17.05 -6.32 9.50
CA GLU A 438 -16.33 -6.19 8.22
C GLU A 438 -15.98 -4.72 7.95
N THR A 439 -14.98 -4.51 7.08
CA THR A 439 -14.57 -3.15 6.70
C THR A 439 -15.72 -2.40 6.03
N ILE A 440 -15.78 -1.08 6.19
CA ILE A 440 -16.81 -0.24 5.59
C ILE A 440 -16.19 0.44 4.36
N PRO A 441 -16.58 0.13 3.11
CA PRO A 441 -15.85 0.53 1.91
C PRO A 441 -15.60 2.04 1.73
N PHE A 442 -16.48 2.87 2.32
CA PHE A 442 -16.41 4.33 2.29
C PHE A 442 -15.88 4.96 3.59
N ALA A 443 -15.43 4.16 4.56
CA ALA A 443 -14.83 4.68 5.80
C ALA A 443 -13.65 5.61 5.51
N PHE A 444 -13.70 6.80 6.08
CA PHE A 444 -12.70 7.86 5.91
C PHE A 444 -12.54 8.37 4.48
N LYS A 445 -13.57 8.22 3.64
CA LYS A 445 -13.57 8.67 2.24
C LYS A 445 -14.73 9.65 1.95
N GLY A 446 -14.70 10.23 0.76
CA GLY A 446 -15.70 11.20 0.29
C GLY A 446 -17.04 10.58 -0.08
N ILE A 447 -18.01 11.43 -0.41
CA ILE A 447 -19.39 11.00 -0.72
C ILE A 447 -19.44 10.11 -1.97
N GLN A 448 -18.52 10.31 -2.91
CA GLN A 448 -18.41 9.49 -4.11
C GLN A 448 -18.01 8.04 -3.81
N ASP A 449 -17.22 7.80 -2.77
CA ASP A 449 -16.89 6.43 -2.32
C ASP A 449 -18.09 5.76 -1.67
N LEU A 450 -18.93 6.52 -0.96
CA LEU A 450 -20.20 6.04 -0.40
C LEU A 450 -21.17 5.60 -1.51
N HIS A 451 -21.31 6.42 -2.57
CA HIS A 451 -22.11 6.06 -3.74
C HIS A 451 -21.55 4.82 -4.47
N ARG A 452 -20.23 4.74 -4.65
CA ARG A 452 -19.58 3.57 -5.24
C ARG A 452 -19.75 2.30 -4.39
N ALA A 453 -19.97 2.44 -3.09
CA ALA A 453 -20.29 1.33 -2.19
C ALA A 453 -21.78 0.91 -2.25
N GLY A 454 -22.59 1.54 -3.11
CA GLY A 454 -24.00 1.17 -3.33
C GLY A 454 -25.00 1.90 -2.44
N TYR A 455 -24.57 2.92 -1.69
CA TYR A 455 -25.44 3.71 -0.82
C TYR A 455 -25.77 5.05 -1.49
N GLU A 456 -27.03 5.45 -1.52
CA GLU A 456 -27.39 6.84 -1.92
C GLU A 456 -27.24 7.83 -0.76
N GLN A 457 -27.32 7.32 0.47
CA GLN A 457 -27.30 8.11 1.70
C GLN A 457 -26.55 7.34 2.79
N PRO A 458 -25.95 8.02 3.78
CA PRO A 458 -25.22 7.33 4.84
C PRO A 458 -26.13 6.39 5.64
N PRO A 459 -25.81 5.09 5.75
CA PRO A 459 -26.66 4.12 6.43
C PRO A 459 -26.62 4.35 7.94
N ALA A 460 -27.59 5.08 8.48
CA ALA A 460 -27.55 5.55 9.87
C ALA A 460 -27.39 4.44 10.93
N SER A 461 -27.83 3.21 10.67
CA SER A 461 -27.59 2.02 11.50
C SER A 461 -26.11 1.74 11.81
N ASP A 462 -25.24 2.23 10.94
CA ASP A 462 -23.81 1.96 10.97
C ASP A 462 -23.03 3.01 11.76
N TYR A 463 -23.72 4.07 12.15
CA TYR A 463 -23.18 5.22 12.84
C TYR A 463 -23.52 5.17 14.33
N ARG A 464 -22.69 5.84 15.13
CA ARG A 464 -22.89 6.10 16.55
C ARG A 464 -22.89 7.59 16.81
N LEU A 465 -23.80 8.07 17.64
CA LEU A 465 -23.77 9.42 18.18
C LEU A 465 -22.59 9.57 19.14
N VAL A 466 -21.64 10.45 18.83
CA VAL A 466 -20.44 10.65 19.65
C VAL A 466 -20.40 12.00 20.35
N CYS A 467 -21.21 12.95 19.89
CA CYS A 467 -21.31 14.29 20.46
C CYS A 467 -22.73 14.86 20.28
N ASP A 468 -23.23 15.52 21.33
CA ASP A 468 -24.47 16.28 21.34
C ASP A 468 -24.23 17.55 22.17
N SER A 469 -24.02 18.65 21.47
CA SER A 469 -23.52 19.91 22.03
C SER A 469 -24.20 21.11 21.37
N GLU A 470 -23.88 22.30 21.87
CA GLU A 470 -24.36 23.56 21.32
C GLU A 470 -23.20 24.50 20.98
N LEU A 471 -23.42 25.33 19.97
CA LEU A 471 -22.53 26.37 19.51
C LEU A 471 -23.32 27.68 19.44
N ALA A 472 -22.76 28.74 20.00
CA ALA A 472 -23.27 30.09 19.78
C ALA A 472 -22.40 30.77 18.71
N CYS A 473 -23.02 31.21 17.63
CA CYS A 473 -22.36 31.85 16.50
C CYS A 473 -23.11 33.12 16.05
N PRO A 474 -22.48 34.00 15.26
CA PRO A 474 -23.15 35.18 14.71
C PRO A 474 -24.36 34.79 13.85
N GLU A 475 -25.41 35.60 13.88
CA GLU A 475 -26.69 35.30 13.20
C GLU A 475 -26.56 35.17 11.67
N GLN A 476 -25.59 35.87 11.08
CA GLN A 476 -25.37 35.89 9.63
C GLN A 476 -24.59 34.68 9.09
N TRP A 477 -24.05 33.81 9.95
CA TRP A 477 -23.32 32.63 9.51
C TRP A 477 -24.25 31.64 8.82
N GLN A 478 -23.82 31.11 7.67
CA GLN A 478 -24.50 30.01 7.01
C GLN A 478 -24.03 28.68 7.61
N ASP A 479 -24.69 27.60 7.20
CA ASP A 479 -24.35 26.25 7.63
C ASP A 479 -22.87 25.93 7.36
N THR A 480 -22.31 26.42 6.25
CA THR A 480 -20.91 26.24 5.87
C THR A 480 -19.94 26.77 6.93
N GLU A 481 -20.09 28.01 7.38
CA GLU A 481 -19.20 28.63 8.37
C GLU A 481 -19.31 27.93 9.73
N ILE A 482 -20.53 27.50 10.09
CA ILE A 482 -20.79 26.73 11.31
C ILE A 482 -20.07 25.37 11.24
N LEU A 483 -20.21 24.66 10.12
CA LEU A 483 -19.58 23.36 9.90
C LEU A 483 -18.06 23.46 9.84
N GLU A 484 -17.51 24.49 9.21
CA GLU A 484 -16.07 24.78 9.21
C GLU A 484 -15.56 24.98 10.64
N GLN A 485 -16.29 25.73 11.48
CA GLN A 485 -15.91 25.97 12.87
C GLN A 485 -16.00 24.68 13.72
N ILE A 486 -17.05 23.87 13.55
CA ILE A 486 -17.18 22.55 14.20
C ILE A 486 -16.02 21.65 13.76
N SER A 487 -15.77 21.56 12.46
CA SER A 487 -14.67 20.77 11.90
C SER A 487 -13.33 21.23 12.49
N ALA A 488 -13.03 22.53 12.47
CA ALA A 488 -11.80 23.07 13.03
C ALA A 488 -11.62 22.75 14.53
N HIS A 489 -12.71 22.72 15.30
CA HIS A 489 -12.68 22.42 16.73
C HIS A 489 -12.44 20.93 17.03
N TYR A 490 -13.07 20.02 16.28
CA TYR A 490 -13.05 18.58 16.56
C TYR A 490 -12.09 17.76 15.65
N LYS A 491 -11.48 18.36 14.62
CA LYS A 491 -10.63 17.65 13.64
C LYS A 491 -9.22 17.32 14.14
N LYS A 492 -8.67 18.08 15.08
CA LYS A 492 -7.29 17.91 15.57
C LYS A 492 -7.21 17.13 16.88
N GLN A 493 -7.81 17.68 17.94
CA GLN A 493 -7.88 17.08 19.26
C GLN A 493 -9.34 17.01 19.69
N VAL A 494 -9.73 15.91 20.32
CA VAL A 494 -11.09 15.74 20.81
C VAL A 494 -11.23 16.42 22.18
N PRO A 495 -12.24 17.29 22.40
CA PRO A 495 -12.47 17.92 23.69
C PRO A 495 -12.81 16.91 24.80
N GLU A 496 -12.60 17.30 26.06
CA GLU A 496 -12.95 16.49 27.22
C GLU A 496 -14.46 16.16 27.23
N GLY A 497 -14.80 14.89 27.42
CA GLY A 497 -16.19 14.40 27.36
C GLY A 497 -16.68 13.99 25.96
N TYR A 498 -15.92 14.25 24.90
CA TYR A 498 -16.19 13.73 23.55
C TYR A 498 -15.86 12.23 23.48
N LYS A 499 -16.84 11.41 23.09
CA LYS A 499 -16.72 9.94 23.11
C LYS A 499 -16.21 9.33 21.80
N GLY A 500 -15.98 10.18 20.79
CA GLY A 500 -15.57 9.75 19.45
C GLY A 500 -14.09 9.94 19.17
N ARG A 501 -13.74 9.82 17.89
CA ARG A 501 -12.41 10.16 17.32
C ARG A 501 -12.45 11.56 16.67
N PRO A 502 -11.31 12.18 16.34
CA PRO A 502 -11.32 13.44 15.61
C PRO A 502 -12.16 13.35 14.34
N ILE A 503 -12.91 14.43 14.05
CA ILE A 503 -13.78 14.50 12.88
C ILE A 503 -12.96 14.23 11.61
N ALA A 504 -13.47 13.35 10.75
CA ALA A 504 -12.86 13.02 9.46
C ALA A 504 -13.95 12.83 8.39
N SER A 505 -13.52 12.60 7.14
CA SER A 505 -14.45 12.20 6.09
C SER A 505 -15.24 10.96 6.48
N SER A 506 -16.45 10.80 5.95
CA SER A 506 -17.44 9.80 6.35
C SER A 506 -18.21 10.03 7.65
N ASP A 507 -17.86 11.05 8.44
CA ASP A 507 -18.67 11.47 9.58
C ASP A 507 -19.89 12.28 9.11
N VAL A 508 -20.96 12.28 9.90
CA VAL A 508 -22.18 13.07 9.63
C VAL A 508 -22.39 14.08 10.76
N VAL A 509 -22.60 15.33 10.41
CA VAL A 509 -22.94 16.42 11.34
C VAL A 509 -24.40 16.81 11.16
N GLU A 510 -25.16 16.76 12.24
CA GLU A 510 -26.51 17.32 12.32
C GLU A 510 -26.42 18.75 12.83
N LEU A 511 -27.10 19.67 12.14
CA LEU A 511 -27.35 21.03 12.61
C LEU A 511 -28.85 21.21 12.86
N ASP A 512 -29.18 21.73 14.04
CA ASP A 512 -30.54 22.05 14.47
C ASP A 512 -30.56 23.50 14.98
N ASP A 513 -31.31 24.34 14.26
CA ASP A 513 -31.45 25.77 14.54
C ASP A 513 -32.79 26.11 15.23
N GLY A 514 -33.55 25.09 15.63
CA GLY A 514 -34.89 25.20 16.21
C GLY A 514 -36.02 25.25 15.19
N THR A 515 -35.74 25.51 13.90
CA THR A 515 -36.74 25.51 12.81
C THR A 515 -36.74 24.20 12.02
N GLY A 516 -35.61 23.49 12.01
CA GLY A 516 -35.47 22.20 11.36
C GLY A 516 -34.08 21.60 11.54
N ARG A 517 -33.96 20.31 11.20
CA ARG A 517 -32.71 19.56 11.25
C ARG A 517 -32.16 19.32 9.86
N ARG A 518 -30.87 19.58 9.69
CA ARG A 518 -30.11 19.33 8.45
C ARG A 518 -28.93 18.44 8.78
N TYR A 519 -28.54 17.59 7.82
CA TYR A 519 -27.46 16.63 8.01
C TYR A 519 -26.46 16.81 6.88
N PHE A 520 -25.18 16.77 7.26
CA PHE A 520 -24.07 17.02 6.36
C PHE A 520 -23.05 15.91 6.49
N TYR A 521 -22.75 15.25 5.37
CA TYR A 521 -21.65 14.30 5.25
C TYR A 521 -20.34 15.07 5.05
N ILE A 522 -19.30 14.68 5.80
CA ILE A 522 -17.99 15.32 5.68
C ILE A 522 -17.21 14.67 4.53
N ASP A 523 -16.81 15.47 3.56
CA ASP A 523 -15.99 15.07 2.42
C ASP A 523 -14.71 15.92 2.35
N GLY A 524 -13.64 15.43 2.98
CA GLY A 524 -12.38 16.18 3.13
C GLY A 524 -12.53 17.52 3.87
N SER A 525 -12.64 18.61 3.10
CA SER A 525 -12.86 19.98 3.57
C SER A 525 -14.23 20.54 3.16
N THR A 526 -15.05 19.77 2.45
CA THR A 526 -16.41 20.14 2.04
C THR A 526 -17.46 19.38 2.85
N PHE A 527 -18.70 19.85 2.77
CA PHE A 527 -19.83 19.33 3.53
C PHE A 527 -21.01 19.08 2.58
N GLU A 528 -21.36 17.82 2.38
CA GLU A 528 -22.38 17.41 1.42
C GLU A 528 -23.73 17.21 2.13
N PRO A 529 -24.81 17.91 1.74
CA PRO A 529 -26.12 17.70 2.32
C PRO A 529 -26.64 16.27 2.10
N VAL A 530 -27.09 15.61 3.16
CA VAL A 530 -27.57 14.22 3.13
C VAL A 530 -28.88 14.03 3.89
N ARG A 531 -29.58 12.93 3.59
CA ARG A 531 -30.67 12.41 4.41
C ARG A 531 -30.10 11.41 5.40
N PHE A 532 -30.39 11.60 6.68
CA PHE A 532 -29.87 10.75 7.75
C PHE A 532 -30.94 10.56 8.83
N SER A 533 -31.12 9.32 9.29
CA SER A 533 -32.13 9.00 10.31
C SER A 533 -31.45 8.81 11.67
N PRO A 534 -31.43 9.83 12.55
CA PRO A 534 -30.73 9.74 13.84
C PRO A 534 -31.33 8.68 14.78
N PHE A 535 -32.56 8.22 14.52
CA PHE A 535 -33.21 7.15 15.29
C PHE A 535 -32.59 5.77 15.03
N LEU A 536 -31.97 5.57 13.85
CA LEU A 536 -31.30 4.31 13.52
C LEU A 536 -29.85 4.29 14.02
N ALA A 537 -29.28 5.45 14.33
CA ALA A 537 -27.92 5.54 14.84
C ALA A 537 -27.81 4.96 16.26
N LYS A 538 -26.71 4.26 16.50
CA LYS A 538 -26.33 3.74 17.82
C LYS A 538 -26.11 4.91 18.78
N LYS A 539 -26.45 4.73 20.06
CA LYS A 539 -26.27 5.74 21.11
C LYS A 539 -24.93 5.61 21.82
#